data_AF-A0A2D9LXB4-F1
#
_entry.id   AF-A0A2D9LXB4-F1
#
_cell.length_a   1.000
_cell.length_b   1.000
_cell.length_c   1.000
_cell.angle_alpha   90.00
_cell.angle_beta   90.00
_cell.angle_gamma   90.00
#
_symmetry.space_group_name_H-M   'P 1'
#
loop_
_entity.id
_entity.type
_entity.pdbx_description
1 polymer ?
#
loop_
_entity_poly.entity_id
_entity_poly.type
_entity_poly.pdbx_seq_one_letter_code
_entity_poly.pdbx_strand_id
1 'polypeptide(L)' 'PPLVQWVGKRIMRAAVDSNLETTMVLTSNGSDILSSSADAKEARQALVERRRPSFEGR' A
#
# COMPACT_ATOMS: atom_id res chain seq x y z
N PRO A 1 2.00 7.06 1.53
CA PRO A 1 3.27 6.35 1.84
C PRO A 1 3.94 5.74 0.61
N PRO A 2 5.27 5.85 0.44
CA PRO A 2 6.02 5.36 -0.72
C PRO A 2 5.83 3.86 -0.99
N LEU A 3 5.78 3.03 0.07
CA LEU A 3 5.63 1.58 -0.07
C LEU A 3 4.28 1.18 -0.73
N VAL A 4 3.18 1.81 -0.30
CA VAL A 4 1.84 1.61 -0.89
C VAL A 4 1.83 1.95 -2.38
N GLN A 5 2.47 3.06 -2.76
CA GLN A 5 2.54 3.50 -4.15
C GLN A 5 3.37 2.54 -5.01
N TRP A 6 4.45 1.98 -4.46
CA TRP A 6 5.28 1.01 -5.16
C TRP A 6 4.56 -0.32 -5.37
N VAL A 7 3.96 -0.88 -4.31
CA VAL A 7 3.20 -2.15 -4.39
C VAL A 7 1.99 -1.99 -5.32
N GLY A 8 1.22 -0.91 -5.16
CA GLY A 8 0.05 -0.63 -6.01
C GLY A 8 0.40 -0.58 -7.50
N LYS A 9 1.49 0.09 -7.88
CA LYS A 9 1.94 0.13 -9.28
C LYS A 9 2.27 -1.26 -9.83
N ARG A 10 2.86 -2.14 -9.03
CA ARG A 10 3.19 -3.51 -9.46
C ARG A 10 1.95 -4.37 -9.64
N ILE A 11 0.98 -4.26 -8.73
CA ILE A 11 -0.32 -4.93 -8.86
C ILE A 11 -1.01 -4.47 -10.14
N MET A 12 -1.07 -3.16 -10.38
CA MET A 12 -1.69 -2.62 -11.60
C MET A 12 -0.96 -3.06 -12.87
N ARG A 13 0.37 -3.18 -12.84
CA ARG A 13 1.14 -3.69 -13.99
C ARG A 13 0.86 -5.16 -14.25
N ALA A 14 0.80 -5.98 -13.20
CA ALA A 14 0.43 -7.39 -13.33
C ALA A 14 -1.04 -7.58 -13.76
N ALA A 15 -1.93 -6.64 -13.40
CA ALA A 15 -3.33 -6.67 -13.79
C ALA A 15 -3.54 -6.52 -15.30
N VAL A 16 -2.66 -5.78 -16.00
CA VAL A 16 -2.73 -5.61 -17.47
C VAL A 16 -2.58 -6.94 -18.20
N ASP A 17 -1.69 -7.81 -17.71
CA ASP A 17 -1.36 -9.08 -18.35
C ASP A 17 -2.15 -10.27 -17.77
N SER A 18 -3.10 -10.02 -16.85
CA SER A 18 -3.83 -11.06 -16.12
C SER A 18 -5.33 -10.79 -16.01
N ASN A 19 -6.03 -11.59 -15.20
CA ASN A 19 -7.47 -11.48 -14.98
C ASN A 19 -7.81 -10.79 -13.65
N LEU A 20 -9.09 -10.47 -13.47
CA LEU A 20 -9.59 -9.81 -12.26
C LEU A 20 -9.34 -10.62 -10.99
N GLU A 21 -9.46 -11.94 -11.06
CA GLU A 21 -9.21 -12.83 -9.91
C GLU A 21 -7.77 -12.72 -9.43
N THR A 22 -6.81 -12.74 -10.37
CA THR A 22 -5.38 -12.56 -10.07
C THR A 22 -5.13 -11.19 -9.42
N THR A 23 -5.77 -10.15 -9.95
CA THR A 23 -5.67 -8.80 -9.38
C THR A 23 -6.22 -8.73 -7.95
N MET A 24 -7.34 -9.41 -7.68
CA MET A 24 -7.94 -9.49 -6.34
C MET A 24 -7.04 -10.23 -5.36
N VAL A 25 -6.46 -11.37 -5.76
CA VAL A 25 -5.52 -12.12 -4.92
C VAL A 25 -4.29 -11.28 -4.59
N LEU A 26 -3.69 -10.62 -5.58
CA LEU A 26 -2.53 -9.74 -5.35
C LEU A 26 -2.86 -8.56 -4.43
N THR A 27 -4.04 -7.96 -4.59
CA THR A 27 -4.52 -6.88 -3.73
C THR A 27 -4.76 -7.36 -2.30
N SER A 28 -5.37 -8.54 -2.14
CA SER A 28 -5.60 -9.17 -0.84
C SER A 28 -4.28 -9.43 -0.11
N ASN A 29 -3.32 -10.06 -0.78
CA ASN A 29 -2.00 -10.35 -0.23
C ASN A 29 -1.23 -9.08 0.15
N GLY A 30 -1.34 -8.03 -0.68
CA GLY A 30 -0.70 -6.74 -0.42
C GLY A 30 -1.32 -5.98 0.75
N SER A 31 -2.62 -6.15 1.01
CA SER A 31 -3.35 -5.40 2.03
C SER A 31 -2.77 -5.62 3.44
N ASP A 32 -2.51 -6.86 3.83
CA ASP A 32 -1.99 -7.18 5.16
C ASP A 32 -0.56 -6.65 5.37
N ILE A 33 0.28 -6.79 4.34
CA ILE A 33 1.66 -6.28 4.34
C ILE A 33 1.66 -4.76 4.50
N LEU A 34 0.81 -4.06 3.76
CA LEU A 34 0.75 -2.61 3.80
C LEU A 34 0.11 -2.12 5.12
N SER A 35 -0.90 -2.79 5.64
CA SER A 35 -1.59 -2.42 6.88
C SER A 35 -0.69 -2.48 8.12
N SER A 36 0.23 -3.46 8.14
CA SER A 36 1.19 -3.69 9.21
C SER A 36 2.45 -2.82 9.11
N SER A 37 2.67 -2.12 7.99
CA SER A 37 3.84 -1.26 7.77
C SER A 37 3.91 -0.07 8.75
N ALA A 38 5.13 0.37 9.06
CA ALA A 38 5.38 1.59 9.83
C ALA A 38 4.75 2.82 9.17
N ASP A 39 4.81 2.86 7.84
CA ASP A 39 4.18 3.86 6.98
C ASP A 39 2.66 3.94 7.15
N ALA A 40 1.98 2.81 7.37
CA ALA A 40 0.53 2.80 7.63
C ALA A 40 0.21 3.30 9.05
N LYS A 41 1.03 2.96 10.04
CA LYS A 41 0.90 3.51 11.39
C LYS A 41 1.10 5.03 11.40
N GLU A 42 2.15 5.50 10.73
CA GLU A 42 2.47 6.92 10.59
C GLU A 42 1.36 7.68 9.83
N ALA A 43 0.84 7.10 8.75
CA ALA A 43 -0.29 7.71 8.03
C ALA A 43 -1.51 7.91 8.93
N ARG A 44 -1.86 6.90 9.74
CA ARG A 44 -2.98 6.98 10.70
C ARG A 44 -2.71 8.04 11.77
N GLN A 45 -1.51 8.05 12.33
CA GLN A 45 -1.14 9.00 13.38
C GLN A 45 -1.10 10.44 12.87
N ALA A 46 -0.44 10.69 11.75
CA ALA A 46 -0.37 12.01 11.13
C ALA A 46 -1.75 12.56 10.72
N LEU A 47 -2.67 11.67 10.30
CA LEU A 47 -4.06 12.04 9.99
C LEU A 47 -4.81 12.52 11.23
N VAL A 48 -4.68 11.79 12.35
CA VAL A 48 -5.31 12.15 13.64
C VAL A 48 -4.73 13.46 14.18
N GLU A 49 -3.42 13.62 14.12
CA GLU A 49 -2.69 14.79 14.63
C GLU A 49 -2.73 16.00 13.67
N ARG A 50 -3.34 15.85 12.47
CA ARG A 50 -3.40 16.86 11.39
C ARG A 50 -2.04 17.45 11.00
N ARG A 51 -0.98 16.66 11.13
CA ARG A 51 0.39 17.05 10.78
C ARG A 51 0.81 16.47 9.43
N ARG A 52 1.93 16.96 8.89
CA ARG A 52 2.55 16.34 7.72
C ARG A 52 3.16 14.99 8.13
N PRO A 53 2.84 13.89 7.42
CA PRO A 53 3.43 12.58 7.70
C PRO A 53 4.90 12.53 7.25
N SER A 54 5.71 11.78 7.99
CA SER A 54 7.11 11.46 7.67
C SER A 54 7.24 9.97 7.38
N PHE A 55 7.19 9.60 6.11
CA PHE A 55 7.24 8.20 5.69
C PHE A 55 8.68 7.69 5.58
N GLU A 56 8.92 6.47 6.04
CA GLU A 56 10.23 5.82 5.93
C GLU A 56 10.43 5.16 4.56
N GLY A 57 9.33 4.76 3.91
CA GLY A 57 9.36 4.19 2.56
C GLY A 57 10.06 2.83 2.43
N ARG A 58 10.22 2.11 3.55
CA ARG A 58 10.78 0.76 3.64
C ARG A 58 9.81 -0.16 4.37
#